data_AF-A0A2K2VE40-F1
#
_entry.id   AF-A0A2K2VE40-F1
#
_cell.length_a   1.000
_cell.length_b   1.000
_cell.length_c   1.000
_cell.angle_alpha   90.00
_cell.angle_beta   90.00
_cell.angle_gamma   90.00
#
_symmetry.space_group_name_H-M   'P 1'
#
loop_
_entity.id
_entity.type
_entity.pdbx_description
1 polymer ?
#
loop_
_entity_poly.entity_id
_entity_poly.type
_entity_poly.pdbx_seq_one_letter_code
_entity_poly.pdbx_strand_id
1 'polypeptide(L)'
;LAVGRLQSIDMDVFDFALRELIKQHELDVEKIEYRTIEAELKCRSCGYSWKLIPEELGSEVSEMIHFIPESIHSFLSCPKCNSRDYEIVRGRGVYIEEMEVL
;
A
#
# COMPACT_ATOMS: atom_id res chain seq x y z
N LEU A 1 4.83 -6.39 10.27
CA LEU A 1 3.75 -5.93 9.35
C LEU A 1 4.35 -5.10 8.23
N ALA A 2 4.03 -5.40 6.98
CA ALA A 2 4.42 -4.57 5.84
C ALA A 2 3.26 -3.64 5.47
N VAL A 3 3.55 -2.35 5.31
CA VAL A 3 2.56 -1.31 5.00
C VAL A 3 2.90 -0.66 3.67
N GLY A 4 2.07 -0.91 2.68
CA GLY A 4 2.20 -0.33 1.36
C GLY A 4 1.82 1.13 1.30
N ARG A 5 2.67 1.96 0.68
CA ARG A 5 2.42 3.40 0.52
C ARG A 5 1.31 3.75 -0.46
N LEU A 6 0.90 2.84 -1.34
CA LEU A 6 -0.09 3.15 -2.38
C LEU A 6 -1.43 3.61 -1.80
N GLN A 7 -1.82 3.07 -0.64
CA GLN A 7 -3.04 3.45 0.03
C GLN A 7 -2.89 4.65 0.98
N SER A 8 -1.70 5.23 1.15
CA SER A 8 -1.51 6.39 2.03
C SER A 8 -2.16 6.23 3.42
N ILE A 9 -1.97 5.05 4.04
CA ILE A 9 -2.58 4.72 5.33
C ILE A 9 -2.02 5.61 6.42
N ASP A 10 -2.90 6.20 7.22
CA ASP A 10 -2.55 6.87 8.46
C ASP A 10 -2.08 5.83 9.49
N MET A 11 -0.78 5.84 9.78
CA MET A 11 -0.16 4.85 10.66
C MET A 11 -0.50 5.04 12.13
N ASP A 12 -0.79 6.27 12.56
CA ASP A 12 -1.15 6.55 13.95
C ASP A 12 -2.54 6.00 14.23
N VAL A 13 -3.48 6.23 13.31
CA VAL A 13 -4.84 5.66 13.38
C VAL A 13 -4.81 4.13 13.26
N PHE A 14 -3.99 3.59 12.35
CA PHE A 14 -3.87 2.16 12.15
C PHE A 14 -3.28 1.44 13.38
N ASP A 15 -2.16 1.94 13.94
CA ASP A 15 -1.53 1.35 15.13
C ASP A 15 -2.47 1.44 16.33
N PHE A 16 -3.14 2.57 16.52
CA PHE A 16 -4.13 2.73 17.58
C PHE A 16 -5.24 1.67 17.47
N ALA A 17 -5.89 1.56 16.31
CA ALA A 17 -6.98 0.61 16.11
C ALA A 17 -6.52 -0.85 16.28
N LEU A 18 -5.34 -1.21 15.76
CA LEU A 18 -4.78 -2.55 15.91
C LEU A 18 -4.52 -2.89 17.38
N ARG A 19 -3.95 -1.96 18.16
CA ARG A 19 -3.70 -2.17 19.60
C ARG A 19 -4.98 -2.31 20.40
N GLU A 20 -6.02 -1.55 20.08
CA GLU A 20 -7.32 -1.70 20.74
C GLU A 20 -7.95 -3.06 20.45
N LEU A 21 -7.83 -3.56 19.21
CA LEU A 21 -8.30 -4.91 18.86
C LEU A 21 -7.51 -6.00 19.58
N ILE A 22 -6.19 -5.88 19.66
CA ILE A 22 -5.31 -6.82 20.40
C ILE A 22 -5.75 -6.92 21.87
N LYS A 23 -5.98 -5.78 22.52
CA LYS A 23 -6.48 -5.72 23.91
C LYS A 23 -7.87 -6.33 24.04
N GLN A 24 -8.79 -5.97 23.15
CA GLN A 24 -10.18 -6.45 23.19
C GLN A 24 -10.26 -7.98 23.05
N HIS A 25 -9.35 -8.57 22.30
CA HIS A 25 -9.27 -10.01 22.08
C HIS A 25 -8.30 -10.72 23.03
N GLU A 26 -7.76 -10.02 24.03
CA GLU A 26 -6.82 -10.56 25.04
C GLU A 26 -5.63 -11.31 24.40
N LEU A 27 -5.14 -10.81 23.25
CA LEU A 27 -4.02 -11.39 22.54
C LEU A 27 -2.70 -10.96 23.19
N ASP A 28 -1.82 -11.93 23.48
CA ASP A 28 -0.49 -11.66 23.99
C ASP A 28 0.47 -11.34 22.82
N VAL A 29 0.64 -10.04 22.55
CA VAL A 29 1.51 -9.53 21.50
C VAL A 29 2.58 -8.65 22.14
N GLU A 30 3.79 -9.18 22.25
CA GLU A 30 4.93 -8.47 22.85
C GLU A 30 5.37 -7.28 22.00
N LYS A 31 5.44 -7.46 20.67
CA LYS A 31 6.02 -6.49 19.75
C LYS A 31 5.29 -6.46 18.42
N ILE A 32 5.12 -5.25 17.89
CA ILE A 32 4.62 -5.02 16.54
C ILE A 32 5.64 -4.12 15.83
N GLU A 33 6.17 -4.60 14.71
CA GLU A 33 7.06 -3.82 13.85
C GLU A 33 6.40 -3.52 12.52
N TYR A 34 6.53 -2.28 12.07
CA TYR A 34 6.00 -1.79 10.80
C TYR A 34 7.14 -1.53 9.83
N ARG A 35 6.97 -2.03 8.60
CA ARG A 35 7.87 -1.78 7.48
C ARG A 35 7.12 -1.10 6.35
N THR A 36 7.49 0.14 6.04
CA THR A 36 6.92 0.86 4.90
C THR A 36 7.47 0.31 3.59
N ILE A 37 6.56 -0.01 2.66
CA ILE A 37 6.87 -0.54 1.33
C ILE A 37 6.44 0.48 0.29
N GLU A 38 7.41 1.02 -0.44
CA GLU A 38 7.17 1.91 -1.58
C GLU A 38 6.29 1.24 -2.64
N ALA A 39 5.39 2.03 -3.24
CA ALA A 39 4.55 1.55 -4.33
C ALA A 39 5.38 1.44 -5.60
N GLU A 40 5.42 0.23 -6.17
CA GLU A 40 6.12 -0.04 -7.41
C GLU A 40 5.15 -0.66 -8.41
N LEU A 41 5.20 -0.15 -9.64
CA LEU A 41 4.36 -0.54 -10.76
C LEU A 41 5.24 -1.12 -11.86
N LYS A 42 4.71 -2.11 -12.59
CA LYS A 42 5.39 -2.70 -13.75
C LYS A 42 4.47 -2.80 -14.94
N CYS A 43 4.87 -2.22 -16.07
CA CYS A 43 4.11 -2.30 -17.31
C CYS A 43 4.20 -3.69 -17.91
N ARG A 44 3.05 -4.29 -18.19
CA ARG A 44 2.97 -5.60 -18.84
C ARG A 44 3.24 -5.51 -20.33
N SER A 45 2.94 -4.36 -20.95
CA SER A 45 3.17 -4.15 -22.38
C SER A 45 4.63 -3.91 -22.76
N CYS A 46 5.42 -3.19 -21.96
CA CYS A 46 6.81 -2.84 -22.29
C CYS A 46 7.87 -3.21 -21.22
N GLY A 47 7.44 -3.78 -20.10
CA GLY A 47 8.33 -4.23 -19.01
C GLY A 47 8.91 -3.12 -18.14
N TYR A 48 8.59 -1.85 -18.37
CA TYR A 48 9.12 -0.74 -17.58
C TYR A 48 8.56 -0.74 -16.16
N SER A 49 9.42 -0.60 -15.16
CA SER A 49 9.04 -0.43 -13.76
C SER A 49 9.21 1.02 -13.31
N TRP A 50 8.30 1.51 -12.49
CA TRP A 50 8.41 2.84 -11.87
C TRP A 50 7.79 2.86 -10.49
N LYS A 51 8.24 3.82 -9.67
CA LYS A 51 7.66 4.09 -8.36
C LYS A 51 6.50 5.07 -8.49
N LEU A 52 5.55 4.97 -7.57
CA LEU A 52 4.43 5.90 -7.48
C LEU A 52 4.35 6.49 -6.08
N ILE A 53 4.15 7.81 -6.00
CA ILE A 53 3.86 8.53 -4.77
C ILE A 53 2.43 9.07 -4.91
N PRO A 54 1.42 8.45 -4.27
CA PRO A 54 0.00 8.82 -4.46
C PRO A 54 -0.27 10.29 -4.14
N GLU A 55 0.46 10.83 -3.16
CA GLU A 55 0.32 12.21 -2.71
C GLU A 55 0.66 13.24 -3.80
N GLU A 56 1.42 12.86 -4.83
CA GLU A 56 1.77 13.71 -5.98
C GLU A 56 0.65 13.78 -7.04
N LEU A 57 -0.40 12.95 -6.92
CA LEU A 57 -1.50 12.87 -7.89
C LEU A 57 -2.65 13.85 -7.63
N GLY A 58 -2.57 14.60 -6.53
CA GLY A 58 -3.66 15.45 -6.04
C GLY A 58 -4.60 14.70 -5.09
N SER A 59 -5.25 15.45 -4.20
CA SER A 59 -6.02 14.89 -3.07
C SER A 59 -7.16 13.98 -3.49
N GLU A 60 -7.94 14.37 -4.51
CA GLU A 60 -9.10 13.59 -4.97
C GLU A 60 -8.67 12.23 -5.55
N VAL A 61 -7.64 12.21 -6.40
CA VAL A 61 -7.13 10.97 -6.99
C VAL A 61 -6.48 10.09 -5.93
N SER A 62 -5.68 10.69 -5.03
CA SER A 62 -5.05 9.98 -3.92
C SER A 62 -6.10 9.32 -3.00
N GLU A 63 -7.21 9.98 -2.72
CA GLU A 63 -8.30 9.45 -1.92
C GLU A 63 -9.02 8.28 -2.61
N MET A 64 -9.27 8.36 -3.93
CA MET A 64 -9.83 7.22 -4.67
C MET A 64 -8.91 6.00 -4.61
N ILE A 65 -7.59 6.21 -4.70
CA ILE A 65 -6.59 5.15 -4.61
C ILE A 65 -6.51 4.58 -3.18
N HIS A 66 -6.65 5.42 -2.15
CA HIS A 66 -6.71 4.99 -0.75
C HIS A 66 -7.80 3.92 -0.55
N PHE A 67 -9.01 4.17 -1.07
CA PHE A 67 -10.13 3.22 -0.95
C PHE A 67 -10.05 2.05 -1.95
N ILE A 68 -9.68 2.32 -3.20
CA ILE A 68 -9.61 1.32 -4.27
C ILE A 68 -8.25 1.46 -4.97
N PRO A 69 -7.21 0.72 -4.55
CA PRO A 69 -5.88 0.82 -5.14
C PRO A 69 -5.85 0.58 -6.65
N GLU A 70 -6.74 -0.27 -7.15
CA GLU A 70 -6.86 -0.59 -8.58
C GLU A 70 -7.41 0.59 -9.41
N SER A 71 -8.00 1.61 -8.78
CA SER A 71 -8.47 2.81 -9.49
C SER A 71 -7.34 3.58 -10.18
N ILE A 72 -6.07 3.35 -9.81
CA ILE A 72 -4.90 3.94 -10.49
C ILE A 72 -4.93 3.77 -12.01
N HIS A 73 -5.47 2.66 -12.52
CA HIS A 73 -5.55 2.36 -13.95
C HIS A 73 -6.46 3.34 -14.72
N SER A 74 -7.34 4.06 -14.01
CA SER A 74 -8.17 5.11 -14.58
C SER A 74 -7.42 6.42 -14.80
N PHE A 75 -6.39 6.69 -13.98
CA PHE A 75 -5.70 7.99 -13.91
C PHE A 75 -4.30 7.98 -14.50
N LEU A 76 -3.61 6.84 -14.43
CA LEU A 76 -2.20 6.73 -14.80
C LEU A 76 -2.00 5.82 -16.00
N SER A 77 -0.86 6.00 -16.65
CA SER A 77 -0.41 5.20 -17.79
C SER A 77 1.09 5.04 -17.68
N CYS A 78 1.63 3.97 -18.25
CA CYS A 78 3.06 3.71 -18.24
C CYS A 78 3.80 4.92 -18.86
N PRO A 79 4.74 5.55 -18.14
CA PRO A 79 5.42 6.75 -18.64
C PRO A 79 6.34 6.48 -19.84
N LYS A 80 6.65 5.21 -20.11
CA LYS A 80 7.51 4.79 -21.23
C LYS A 80 6.74 4.50 -22.52
N CYS A 81 5.54 3.91 -22.44
CA CYS A 81 4.80 3.44 -23.63
C CYS A 81 3.32 3.84 -23.66
N ASN A 82 2.85 4.60 -22.67
CA ASN A 82 1.48 5.05 -22.51
C ASN A 82 0.41 3.96 -22.35
N SER A 83 0.81 2.69 -22.18
CA SER A 83 -0.13 1.61 -21.86
C SER A 83 -0.70 1.74 -20.44
N ARG A 84 -1.98 1.44 -20.28
CA ARG A 84 -2.65 1.30 -18.97
C ARG A 84 -2.57 -0.10 -18.39
N ASP A 85 -2.04 -1.05 -19.17
CA ASP A 85 -1.81 -2.42 -18.75
C ASP A 85 -0.48 -2.52 -18.01
N TYR A 86 -0.59 -2.37 -16.70
CA TYR A 86 0.50 -2.51 -15.74
C TYR A 86 -0.03 -3.21 -14.49
N GLU A 87 0.86 -3.52 -13.56
CA GLU A 87 0.49 -4.16 -12.30
C GLU A 87 1.18 -3.48 -11.13
N ILE A 88 0.53 -3.55 -9.97
CA ILE A 88 1.12 -3.15 -8.69
C ILE A 88 1.96 -4.31 -8.20
N VAL A 89 3.27 -4.21 -8.30
CA VAL A 89 4.19 -5.28 -7.88
C VAL A 89 4.50 -5.22 -6.39
N ARG A 90 4.50 -4.02 -5.79
CA ARG A 90 4.79 -3.81 -4.35
C ARG A 90 4.04 -2.59 -3.82
N GLY A 91 3.91 -2.54 -2.50
CA GLY A 91 3.40 -1.36 -1.80
C GLY A 91 1.90 -1.11 -1.93
N ARG A 92 1.11 -2.13 -2.30
CA ARG A 92 -0.35 -2.00 -2.49
C ARG A 92 -1.11 -1.62 -1.21
N GLY A 93 -0.82 -2.28 -0.10
CA GLY A 93 -1.59 -2.15 1.14
C GLY A 93 -0.89 -2.86 2.29
N VAL A 94 -1.63 -3.26 3.33
CA VAL A 94 -1.06 -3.91 4.52
C VAL A 94 -1.11 -5.42 4.42
N TYR A 95 -0.04 -6.09 4.87
CA TYR A 95 -0.01 -7.54 5.05
C TYR A 95 0.95 -7.95 6.17
N ILE A 96 0.74 -9.15 6.72
CA ILE A 96 1.67 -9.78 7.66
C ILE A 96 2.86 -10.29 6.84
N GLU A 97 4.01 -9.63 6.99
CA GLU A 97 5.26 -10.06 6.36
C GLU A 97 5.87 -11.26 7.11
N GLU A 98 5.79 -11.24 8.43
CA GLU A 98 6.31 -12.27 9.32
C GLU A 98 5.49 -12.28 10.61
N MET A 99 5.37 -13.46 11.21
CA MET A 99 4.76 -13.68 12.52
C MET A 99 5.56 -14.76 13.23
N GLU A 100 6.15 -14.42 14.36
CA GLU A 100 6.86 -15.33 15.25
C GLU A 100 5.95 -15.66 16.43
N VAL A 101 5.85 -16.95 16.77
CA VAL A 101 5.08 -17.45 17.90
C VAL A 101 6.04 -18.25 18.76
N LEU A 102 6.13 -17.87 20.04
CA LEU A 102 7.00 -18.49 21.04
C LEU A 102 6.30 -19.65 21.75
#